data_AF-A0A1W1UJ97-F1
#
_entry.id   AF-A0A1W1UJ97-F1
#
_cell.length_a   1.000
_cell.length_b   1.000
_cell.length_c   1.000
_cell.angle_alpha   90.00
_cell.angle_beta   90.00
_cell.angle_gamma   90.00
#
_symmetry.space_group_name_H-M   'P 1'
#
loop_
_entity.id
_entity.type
_entity.pdbx_description
1 polymer ?
#
loop_
_entity_poly.entity_id
_entity_poly.type
_entity_poly.pdbx_seq_one_letter_code
_entity_poly.pdbx_strand_id
1 'polypeptide(L)'
;MFNSALARTAAPRTQLTLIAALVGSGVTLTGVVGCPSVGAALASASSAVFPAALPLVAPRQREPGPPRPPAMPRPSSPPPAPRLIPGRADGVVPDGVTVFDTELPAVANLNPGLLRALRQAARDAAKEDVTFFVNSGWRSPKYQNQLLQEAVTNYGSAKEAARWVATPETSPHVSGDAADIGPPKAAAWLSEHGARYGLCQIYRNEPWHYELRPKASASGCPPMYADPTQDPRVR
;
A
#
# COMPACT_ATOMS: atom_id res chain seq x y z
N MET A 1 -10.42 19.25 2.36
CA MET A 1 -9.00 19.62 2.47
C MET A 1 -8.26 18.34 2.78
N PHE A 2 -7.42 17.90 1.85
CA PHE A 2 -6.91 16.53 1.76
C PHE A 2 -5.72 16.34 2.71
N ASN A 3 -5.79 15.35 3.60
CA ASN A 3 -4.68 14.93 4.46
C ASN A 3 -3.49 14.48 3.60
N SER A 4 -2.34 15.10 3.82
CA SER A 4 -1.08 14.92 3.08
C SER A 4 -0.40 13.55 3.28
N ALA A 5 -1.13 12.50 3.66
CA ALA A 5 -0.60 11.14 3.82
C ALA A 5 -0.44 10.38 2.49
N LEU A 6 -1.00 10.91 1.40
CA LEU A 6 -0.72 10.46 0.05
C LEU A 6 0.05 11.57 -0.67
N ALA A 7 1.34 11.64 -0.39
CA ALA A 7 2.24 12.53 -1.12
C ALA A 7 2.08 12.25 -2.62
N ARG A 8 1.49 13.24 -3.31
CA ARG A 8 1.41 13.28 -4.78
C ARG A 8 2.83 13.30 -5.33
N THR A 9 3.37 12.14 -5.69
CA THR A 9 4.52 12.05 -6.59
C THR A 9 4.02 12.32 -8.01
N ALA A 10 3.86 13.60 -8.34
CA ALA A 10 3.90 14.00 -9.74
C ALA A 10 5.33 13.74 -10.23
N ALA A 11 5.52 12.70 -11.04
CA ALA A 11 6.77 12.47 -11.74
C ALA A 11 7.12 13.73 -12.57
N PRO A 12 8.34 14.29 -12.45
CA PRO A 12 8.74 15.35 -13.37
C PRO A 12 8.79 14.77 -14.78
N ARG A 13 7.98 15.33 -15.69
CA ARG A 13 8.14 15.12 -17.13
C ARG A 13 9.47 15.76 -17.53
N THR A 14 10.55 14.99 -17.51
CA THR A 14 11.81 15.34 -18.13
C THR A 14 11.58 15.41 -19.64
N GLN A 15 11.63 16.62 -20.21
CA GLN A 15 11.74 16.79 -21.65
C GLN A 15 13.07 16.13 -22.10
N LEU A 16 12.98 15.05 -22.88
CA LEU A 16 14.13 14.53 -23.61
C LEU A 16 14.50 15.53 -24.70
N THR A 17 15.58 16.27 -24.50
CA THR A 17 16.25 16.99 -25.58
C THR A 17 17.04 15.97 -26.40
N LEU A 18 16.52 15.64 -27.59
CA LEU A 18 17.22 14.83 -28.61
C LEU A 18 18.45 15.60 -29.10
N ILE A 19 19.65 15.12 -28.78
CA ILE A 19 20.88 15.50 -29.48
C ILE A 19 21.18 14.40 -30.48
N ALA A 20 20.92 14.69 -31.76
CA ALA A 20 21.31 13.87 -32.89
C ALA A 20 22.81 14.04 -33.16
N ALA A 21 23.55 12.95 -33.23
CA ALA A 21 24.90 12.90 -33.81
C ALA A 21 24.91 11.85 -34.93
N LEU A 22 25.04 12.35 -36.15
CA LEU A 22 25.22 11.62 -37.41
C LEU A 22 26.66 11.10 -37.50
N VAL A 23 26.82 9.80 -37.76
CA VAL A 23 28.00 9.26 -38.47
C VAL A 23 27.52 8.15 -39.42
N GLY A 24 27.50 8.45 -40.72
CA GLY A 24 27.46 7.45 -41.80
C GLY A 24 28.85 6.83 -42.03
N SER A 25 29.12 5.88 -42.91
CA SER A 25 28.37 5.06 -43.84
C SER A 25 29.29 3.86 -44.15
N GLY A 26 28.75 2.69 -44.48
CA GLY A 26 29.56 1.56 -44.91
C GLY A 26 28.70 0.43 -45.48
N VAL A 27 28.39 0.53 -46.77
CA VAL A 27 27.66 -0.45 -47.57
C VAL A 27 28.62 -1.53 -48.07
N THR A 28 28.21 -2.81 -48.07
CA THR A 28 28.41 -3.72 -49.21
C THR A 28 27.36 -4.85 -49.23
N LEU A 29 26.76 -5.04 -50.41
CA LEU A 29 25.83 -6.12 -50.78
C LEU A 29 26.56 -7.40 -51.18
N THR A 30 25.82 -8.52 -51.14
CA THR A 30 25.72 -9.69 -52.05
C THR A 30 25.56 -10.96 -51.18
N GLY A 31 24.69 -11.95 -51.41
CA GLY A 31 23.76 -12.31 -52.47
C GLY A 31 23.57 -13.85 -52.43
N VAL A 32 22.51 -14.37 -53.06
CA VAL A 32 22.29 -15.79 -53.48
C VAL A 32 21.68 -16.73 -52.40
N VAL A 33 20.35 -16.98 -52.41
CA VAL A 33 19.54 -17.95 -53.21
C VAL A 33 19.67 -19.41 -52.73
N GLY A 34 18.53 -20.00 -52.34
CA GLY A 34 18.39 -21.44 -52.05
C GLY A 34 17.02 -21.82 -51.49
N CYS A 35 16.01 -21.94 -52.36
CA CYS A 35 14.79 -22.76 -52.17
C CYS A 35 15.12 -24.20 -52.66
N PRO A 36 14.20 -25.20 -52.61
CA PRO A 36 13.22 -25.62 -51.60
C PRO A 36 13.31 -27.16 -51.35
N SER A 37 12.56 -27.75 -50.41
CA SER A 37 11.93 -29.08 -50.58
C SER A 37 10.97 -29.40 -49.43
N VAL A 38 9.67 -29.48 -49.70
CA VAL A 38 8.87 -30.68 -50.04
C VAL A 38 8.59 -31.56 -48.81
N GLY A 39 7.32 -31.58 -48.40
CA GLY A 39 6.75 -32.52 -47.44
C GLY A 39 5.23 -32.51 -47.58
N ALA A 40 4.76 -33.29 -48.55
CA ALA A 40 3.36 -33.47 -48.91
C ALA A 40 2.68 -34.58 -48.08
N ALA A 41 1.39 -34.77 -48.38
CA ALA A 41 0.46 -35.84 -48.01
C ALA A 41 -0.41 -35.54 -46.77
N LEU A 42 -1.65 -35.09 -46.95
CA LEU A 42 -2.85 -35.84 -47.38
C LEU A 42 -3.20 -36.99 -46.45
N ALA A 43 -4.26 -36.80 -45.66
CA ALA A 43 -5.14 -37.88 -45.25
C ALA A 43 -6.59 -37.36 -45.14
N SER A 44 -7.35 -37.70 -46.19
CA SER A 44 -8.78 -37.99 -46.25
C SER A 44 -9.23 -38.88 -45.07
N ALA A 45 -10.49 -39.08 -44.71
CA ALA A 45 -11.79 -38.82 -45.30
C ALA A 45 -12.86 -38.90 -44.19
N SER A 46 -14.02 -38.29 -44.44
CA SER A 46 -15.26 -38.53 -43.70
C SER A 46 -15.73 -39.97 -43.84
N SER A 47 -16.20 -40.56 -42.74
CA SER A 47 -17.13 -41.69 -42.76
C SER A 47 -18.12 -41.53 -41.60
N ALA A 48 -19.35 -41.16 -41.94
CA ALA A 48 -20.50 -41.25 -41.06
C ALA A 48 -20.92 -42.73 -40.93
N VAL A 49 -21.12 -43.19 -39.70
CA VAL A 49 -21.77 -44.47 -39.41
C VAL A 49 -22.70 -44.28 -38.21
N PHE A 50 -24.01 -44.26 -38.47
CA PHE A 50 -25.07 -44.69 -37.54
C PHE A 50 -25.29 -46.20 -37.80
N PRO A 51 -25.65 -47.06 -36.83
CA PRO A 51 -26.81 -46.95 -35.92
C PRO A 51 -26.48 -47.44 -34.47
N ALA A 52 -27.31 -47.31 -33.44
CA ALA A 52 -28.51 -48.10 -33.18
C ALA A 52 -29.28 -47.54 -31.97
N ALA A 53 -30.61 -47.59 -32.06
CA ALA A 53 -31.55 -47.22 -31.02
C ALA A 53 -31.72 -48.36 -30.00
N LEU A 54 -31.64 -48.04 -28.70
CA LEU A 54 -32.20 -48.79 -27.55
C LEU A 54 -32.38 -47.83 -26.35
N PRO A 55 -33.20 -48.19 -25.35
CA PRO A 55 -34.65 -48.10 -25.31
C PRO A 55 -35.14 -46.84 -24.55
N LEU A 56 -36.40 -46.48 -24.78
CA LEU A 56 -37.15 -45.45 -24.05
C LEU A 56 -37.23 -45.81 -22.55
N VAL A 57 -36.47 -45.12 -21.71
CA VAL A 57 -36.69 -45.11 -20.26
C VAL A 57 -37.97 -44.31 -20.01
N ALA A 58 -39.00 -44.97 -19.48
CA ALA A 58 -40.23 -44.32 -19.06
C ALA A 58 -39.93 -43.28 -17.96
N PRO A 59 -40.50 -42.06 -18.00
CA PRO A 59 -40.33 -41.10 -16.93
C PRO A 59 -41.04 -41.60 -15.67
N ARG A 60 -40.29 -41.78 -14.58
CA ARG A 60 -40.89 -41.92 -13.24
C ARG A 60 -41.71 -40.67 -12.96
N GLN A 61 -43.01 -40.85 -12.76
CA GLN A 61 -43.89 -39.81 -12.22
C GLN A 61 -43.34 -39.40 -10.85
N ARG A 62 -42.98 -38.12 -10.72
CA ARG A 62 -42.53 -37.53 -9.46
C ARG A 62 -43.79 -37.15 -8.70
N GLU A 63 -44.09 -37.86 -7.61
CA GLU A 63 -45.22 -37.48 -6.75
C GLU A 63 -45.04 -36.04 -6.24
N PRO A 64 -46.12 -35.24 -6.18
CA PRO A 64 -46.06 -33.92 -5.56
C PRO A 64 -45.78 -34.08 -4.06
N GLY A 65 -44.62 -33.57 -3.62
CA GLY A 65 -44.35 -33.42 -2.19
C GLY A 65 -45.33 -32.43 -1.54
N PRO A 66 -45.54 -32.52 -0.22
CA PRO A 66 -46.48 -31.67 0.50
C PRO A 66 -46.13 -30.17 0.35
N PRO A 67 -47.14 -29.27 0.40
CA PRO A 67 -46.92 -27.84 0.23
C PRO A 67 -45.98 -27.31 1.33
N ARG A 68 -44.94 -26.59 0.90
CA ARG A 68 -44.00 -25.93 1.80
C ARG A 68 -44.75 -24.86 2.61
N PRO A 69 -44.58 -24.79 3.95
CA PRO A 69 -45.22 -23.75 4.75
C PRO A 69 -44.78 -22.36 4.28
N PRO A 70 -45.63 -21.33 4.45
CA PRO A 70 -45.31 -19.97 4.02
C PRO A 70 -44.02 -19.50 4.70
N ALA A 71 -43.08 -19.00 3.89
CA ALA A 71 -41.85 -18.43 4.39
C ALA A 71 -42.18 -17.23 5.28
N MET A 72 -41.80 -17.29 6.56
CA MET A 72 -41.88 -16.12 7.43
C MET A 72 -41.06 -14.98 6.80
N PRO A 73 -41.55 -13.73 6.85
CA PRO A 73 -40.77 -12.59 6.36
C PRO A 73 -39.46 -12.54 7.15
N ARG A 74 -38.32 -12.62 6.44
CA ARG A 74 -37.02 -12.40 7.07
C ARG A 74 -37.02 -11.01 7.71
N PRO A 75 -36.59 -10.87 8.98
CA PRO A 75 -36.39 -9.54 9.53
C PRO A 75 -35.42 -8.80 8.61
N SER A 76 -35.88 -7.66 8.10
CA SER A 76 -35.06 -6.76 7.29
C SER A 76 -33.81 -6.43 8.10
N SER A 77 -32.64 -6.70 7.51
CA SER A 77 -31.35 -6.38 8.13
C SER A 77 -31.37 -4.93 8.61
N PRO A 78 -30.90 -4.65 9.84
CA PRO A 78 -30.79 -3.26 10.29
C PRO A 78 -29.94 -2.49 9.27
N PRO A 79 -30.27 -1.21 9.01
CA PRO A 79 -29.47 -0.39 8.11
C PRO A 79 -28.01 -0.39 8.59
N PRO A 80 -27.03 -0.45 7.67
CA PRO A 80 -25.63 -0.39 8.07
C PRO A 80 -25.41 0.86 8.92
N ALA A 81 -24.73 0.69 10.06
CA ALA A 81 -24.36 1.80 10.92
C ALA A 81 -23.72 2.90 10.07
N PRO A 82 -24.04 4.18 10.30
CA PRO A 82 -23.42 5.26 9.55
C PRO A 82 -21.90 5.08 9.62
N ARG A 83 -21.24 5.02 8.46
CA ARG A 83 -19.77 4.96 8.39
C ARG A 83 -19.26 6.29 8.95
N LEU A 84 -19.04 6.34 10.26
CA LEU A 84 -18.53 7.52 10.93
C LEU A 84 -17.14 7.79 10.36
N ILE A 85 -17.02 8.86 9.59
CA ILE A 85 -15.73 9.31 9.05
C ILE A 85 -14.76 9.51 10.24
N PRO A 86 -13.53 8.97 10.18
CA PRO A 86 -12.52 9.15 11.20
C PRO A 86 -12.33 10.62 11.56
N GLY A 87 -12.29 10.89 12.86
CA GLY A 87 -12.09 12.24 13.41
C GLY A 87 -10.86 12.32 14.31
N ARG A 88 -10.74 13.42 15.07
CA ARG A 88 -9.61 13.62 16.01
C ARG A 88 -9.46 12.49 17.02
N ALA A 89 -10.58 11.95 17.51
CA ALA A 89 -10.60 10.79 18.41
C ALA A 89 -9.99 9.52 17.78
N ASP A 90 -10.04 9.42 16.45
CA ASP A 90 -9.49 8.31 15.68
C ASP A 90 -8.01 8.54 15.27
N GLY A 91 -7.40 9.66 15.67
CA GLY A 91 -6.01 10.00 15.33
C GLY A 91 -5.84 10.88 14.09
N VAL A 92 -6.91 11.49 13.58
CA VAL A 92 -6.80 12.49 12.51
C VAL A 92 -6.07 13.74 13.03
N VAL A 93 -5.04 14.18 12.32
CA VAL A 93 -4.16 15.28 12.72
C VAL A 93 -4.56 16.58 12.01
N PRO A 94 -4.94 17.64 12.75
CA PRO A 94 -5.07 18.99 12.19
C PRO A 94 -3.74 19.58 11.70
N ASP A 95 -3.80 20.64 10.90
CA ASP A 95 -2.61 21.38 10.49
C ASP A 95 -1.89 22.00 11.70
N GLY A 96 -0.56 22.04 11.64
CA GLY A 96 0.29 22.71 12.63
C GLY A 96 0.54 21.92 13.92
N VAL A 97 0.06 20.68 14.02
CA VAL A 97 0.29 19.83 15.19
C VAL A 97 1.75 19.43 15.31
N THR A 98 2.28 19.56 16.51
CA THR A 98 3.66 19.24 16.88
C THR A 98 3.69 18.05 17.84
N VAL A 99 4.90 17.58 18.13
CA VAL A 99 5.14 16.53 19.14
C VAL A 99 4.86 17.00 20.57
N PHE A 100 4.49 18.27 20.78
CA PHE A 100 4.16 18.82 22.09
C PHE A 100 2.66 18.85 22.39
N ASP A 101 1.81 18.65 21.39
CA ASP A 101 0.34 18.75 21.50
C ASP A 101 -0.32 17.49 22.08
N THR A 102 -0.04 17.17 23.35
CA THR A 102 -0.52 15.94 24.03
C THR A 102 -2.02 15.85 24.28
N GLU A 103 -2.78 16.90 23.99
CA GLU A 103 -4.25 16.84 24.07
C GLU A 103 -4.85 16.14 22.85
N LEU A 104 -4.07 15.97 21.77
CA LEU A 104 -4.53 15.30 20.55
C LEU A 104 -4.22 13.80 20.62
N PRO A 105 -5.21 12.91 20.40
CA PRO A 105 -5.00 11.46 20.45
C PRO A 105 -3.85 10.95 19.56
N ALA A 106 -3.64 11.57 18.40
CA ALA A 106 -2.54 11.24 17.50
C ALA A 106 -1.15 11.39 18.15
N VAL A 107 -1.00 12.28 19.14
CA VAL A 107 0.25 12.48 19.88
C VAL A 107 0.19 11.81 21.25
N ALA A 108 -0.95 11.93 21.95
CA ALA A 108 -1.16 11.41 23.29
C ALA A 108 -0.99 9.88 23.39
N ASN A 109 -1.42 9.16 22.35
CA ASN A 109 -1.41 7.70 22.31
C ASN A 109 -0.14 7.12 21.69
N LEU A 110 0.87 7.95 21.37
CA LEU A 110 2.18 7.45 20.96
C LEU A 110 2.84 6.72 22.12
N ASN A 111 3.65 5.72 21.77
CA ASN A 111 4.53 5.05 22.72
C ASN A 111 5.32 6.12 23.52
N PRO A 112 5.28 6.09 24.86
CA PRO A 112 5.91 7.14 25.66
C PRO A 112 7.42 7.29 25.41
N GLY A 113 8.11 6.20 25.05
CA GLY A 113 9.52 6.24 24.66
C GLY A 113 9.72 6.98 23.35
N LEU A 114 8.90 6.69 22.34
CA LEU A 114 8.92 7.38 21.04
C LEU A 114 8.65 8.88 21.22
N LEU A 115 7.59 9.23 21.94
CA LEU A 115 7.22 10.63 22.18
C LEU A 115 8.32 11.41 22.90
N ARG A 116 8.99 10.80 23.89
CA ARG A 116 10.15 11.42 24.56
C ARG A 116 11.30 11.67 23.60
N ALA A 117 11.66 10.67 22.78
CA ALA A 117 12.74 10.81 21.80
C ALA A 117 12.43 11.89 20.76
N LEU A 118 11.21 11.90 20.22
CA LEU A 118 10.74 12.92 19.27
C LEU A 118 10.81 14.33 19.87
N ARG A 119 10.40 14.50 21.13
CA ARG A 119 10.47 15.80 21.83
C ARG A 119 11.90 16.25 22.06
N GLN A 120 12.80 15.33 22.40
CA GLN A 120 14.21 15.66 22.56
C GLN A 120 14.82 16.10 21.22
N ALA A 121 14.58 15.33 20.16
CA ALA A 121 15.00 15.67 18.80
C ALA A 121 14.45 17.01 18.33
N ALA A 122 13.15 17.26 18.53
CA ALA A 122 12.50 18.51 18.12
C ALA A 122 13.10 19.75 18.80
N ARG A 123 13.49 19.66 20.08
CA ARG A 123 14.14 20.78 20.79
C ARG A 123 15.52 21.11 20.24
N ASP A 124 16.28 20.09 19.83
CA ASP A 124 17.60 20.30 19.26
C ASP A 124 17.50 20.77 17.81
N ALA A 125 16.60 20.20 17.01
CA ALA A 125 16.30 20.64 15.66
C ALA A 125 15.85 22.11 15.60
N ALA A 126 15.10 22.56 16.61
CA ALA A 126 14.67 23.96 16.70
C ALA A 126 15.83 24.96 16.83
N LYS A 127 17.00 24.54 17.32
CA LYS A 127 18.21 25.39 17.38
C LYS A 127 18.81 25.64 16.00
N GLU A 128 18.39 24.87 15.00
CA GLU A 128 18.80 24.93 13.59
C GLU A 128 17.63 25.36 12.69
N ASP A 129 16.62 26.02 13.27
CA ASP A 129 15.41 26.48 12.58
C ASP A 129 14.66 25.35 11.84
N VAL A 130 14.64 24.16 12.46
CA VAL A 130 13.86 23.00 11.99
C VAL A 130 12.75 22.70 12.99
N THR A 131 11.50 22.92 12.57
CA THR A 131 10.31 22.60 13.37
C THR A 131 9.74 21.26 12.95
N PHE A 132 9.37 20.42 13.92
CA PHE A 132 8.72 19.14 13.68
C PHE A 132 7.20 19.29 13.78
N PHE A 133 6.51 18.96 12.68
CA PHE A 133 5.09 18.73 12.65
C PHE A 133 4.80 17.23 12.56
N VAL A 134 3.74 16.80 13.24
CA VAL A 134 3.22 15.44 13.14
C VAL A 134 2.24 15.44 11.98
N ASN A 135 2.58 14.77 10.89
CA ASN A 135 1.65 14.55 9.77
C ASN A 135 0.67 13.41 10.10
N SER A 136 1.15 12.42 10.85
CA SER A 136 0.39 11.27 11.33
C SER A 136 1.07 10.70 12.56
N GLY A 137 0.33 10.41 13.62
CA GLY A 137 0.86 9.79 14.83
C GLY A 137 0.12 8.49 15.10
N TRP A 138 -0.36 8.31 16.32
CA TRP A 138 -1.26 7.20 16.62
C TRP A 138 -2.54 7.27 15.77
N ARG A 139 -3.02 6.10 15.32
CA ARG A 139 -4.26 5.94 14.55
C ARG A 139 -5.13 4.86 15.17
N SER A 140 -6.46 5.04 15.17
CA SER A 140 -7.36 3.94 15.51
C SER A 140 -7.34 2.85 14.43
N PRO A 141 -7.62 1.58 14.75
CA PRO A 141 -7.73 0.51 13.75
C PRO A 141 -8.77 0.85 12.66
N LYS A 142 -9.86 1.53 13.04
CA LYS A 142 -10.88 2.01 12.13
C LYS A 142 -10.32 3.02 11.11
N TYR A 143 -9.55 4.01 11.57
CA TYR A 143 -8.92 4.98 10.67
C TYR A 143 -7.89 4.31 9.77
N GLN A 144 -7.08 3.40 10.33
CA GLN A 144 -6.11 2.63 9.55
C GLN A 144 -6.78 1.81 8.45
N ASN A 145 -7.91 1.17 8.74
CA ASN A 145 -8.66 0.41 7.73
C ASN A 145 -9.18 1.33 6.61
N GLN A 146 -9.67 2.51 6.95
CA GLN A 146 -10.10 3.46 5.93
C GLN A 146 -8.94 3.87 5.01
N LEU A 147 -7.77 4.21 5.56
CA LEU A 147 -6.58 4.55 4.78
C LEU A 147 -6.15 3.40 3.86
N LEU A 148 -6.27 2.16 4.32
CA LEU A 148 -5.99 0.98 3.50
C LEU A 148 -6.97 0.87 2.32
N GLN A 149 -8.28 1.04 2.56
CA GLN A 149 -9.28 1.00 1.47
C GLN A 149 -9.07 2.14 0.46
N GLU A 150 -8.72 3.33 0.94
CA GLU A 150 -8.36 4.47 0.07
C GLU A 150 -7.11 4.15 -0.76
N ALA A 151 -6.06 3.59 -0.14
CA ALA A 151 -4.85 3.18 -0.85
C ALA A 151 -5.12 2.09 -1.89
N VAL A 152 -5.96 1.09 -1.59
CA VAL A 152 -6.38 0.07 -2.57
C VAL A 152 -7.07 0.72 -3.77
N THR A 153 -7.95 1.69 -3.51
CA THR A 153 -8.65 2.43 -4.56
C THR A 153 -7.66 3.22 -5.43
N ASN A 154 -6.68 3.88 -4.80
CA ASN A 154 -5.72 4.73 -5.48
C ASN A 154 -4.64 3.96 -6.26
N TYR A 155 -4.18 2.82 -5.73
CA TYR A 155 -3.12 2.00 -6.31
C TYR A 155 -3.64 0.79 -7.10
N GLY A 156 -4.95 0.59 -7.14
CA GLY A 156 -5.63 -0.41 -7.96
C GLY A 156 -5.62 -1.84 -7.40
N SER A 157 -4.84 -2.13 -6.35
CA SER A 157 -4.87 -3.43 -5.68
C SER A 157 -4.36 -3.37 -4.25
N ALA A 158 -4.76 -4.36 -3.43
CA ALA A 158 -4.20 -4.56 -2.09
C ALA A 158 -2.69 -4.78 -2.09
N LYS A 159 -2.17 -5.47 -3.12
CA LYS A 159 -0.73 -5.73 -3.27
C LYS A 159 0.07 -4.44 -3.46
N GLU A 160 -0.39 -3.54 -4.31
CA GLU A 160 0.29 -2.25 -4.53
C GLU A 160 0.08 -1.29 -3.35
N ALA A 161 -1.11 -1.30 -2.73
CA ALA A 161 -1.39 -0.50 -1.53
C ALA A 161 -0.52 -0.90 -0.33
N ALA A 162 -0.20 -2.19 -0.18
CA ALA A 162 0.62 -2.70 0.92
C ALA A 162 2.06 -2.15 0.92
N ARG A 163 2.50 -1.52 -0.18
CA ARG A 163 3.78 -0.81 -0.24
C ARG A 163 3.78 0.55 0.46
N TRP A 164 2.61 1.00 0.95
CA TRP A 164 2.42 2.32 1.54
C TRP A 164 1.56 2.30 2.80
N VAL A 165 0.63 1.33 2.91
CA VAL A 165 -0.33 1.27 4.02
C VAL A 165 -0.43 -0.15 4.54
N ALA A 166 0.04 -0.36 5.77
CA ALA A 166 -0.12 -1.61 6.51
C ALA A 166 -1.57 -1.85 6.95
N THR A 167 -1.90 -3.09 7.33
CA THR A 167 -3.24 -3.45 7.81
C THR A 167 -3.51 -2.85 9.21
N PRO A 168 -4.77 -2.79 9.65
CA PRO A 168 -5.12 -2.34 11.00
C PRO A 168 -4.47 -3.15 12.12
N GLU A 169 -4.21 -4.43 11.88
CA GLU A 169 -3.69 -5.37 12.88
C GLU A 169 -2.17 -5.22 13.08
N THR A 170 -1.45 -4.81 12.04
CA THR A 170 0.01 -4.83 12.04
C THR A 170 0.65 -3.44 11.94
N SER A 171 -0.13 -2.39 11.70
CA SER A 171 0.39 -1.03 11.55
C SER A 171 1.06 -0.53 12.84
N PRO A 172 2.33 -0.07 12.77
CA PRO A 172 3.01 0.57 13.90
C PRO A 172 2.32 1.87 14.38
N HIS A 173 1.53 2.53 13.52
CA HIS A 173 0.74 3.68 13.96
C HIS A 173 -0.43 3.28 14.84
N VAL A 174 -0.98 2.08 14.67
CA VAL A 174 -2.06 1.58 15.52
C VAL A 174 -1.54 1.21 16.91
N SER A 175 -0.34 0.63 16.99
CA SER A 175 0.33 0.37 18.28
C SER A 175 0.95 1.62 18.92
N GLY A 176 1.00 2.75 18.19
CA GLY A 176 1.63 4.00 18.64
C GLY A 176 3.15 4.00 18.57
N ASP A 177 3.76 3.01 17.91
CA ASP A 177 5.21 2.84 17.80
C ASP A 177 5.83 3.56 16.60
N ALA A 178 5.04 4.28 15.80
CA ALA A 178 5.49 5.10 14.68
C ALA A 178 4.85 6.50 14.65
N ALA A 179 5.57 7.44 14.06
CA ALA A 179 5.07 8.77 13.72
C ALA A 179 5.63 9.22 12.37
N ASP A 180 4.78 9.89 11.59
CA ASP A 180 5.13 10.54 10.33
C ASP A 180 5.46 12.00 10.61
N ILE A 181 6.71 12.39 10.41
CA ILE A 181 7.22 13.73 10.74
C ILE A 181 7.41 14.56 9.47
N GLY A 182 6.82 15.75 9.49
CA GLY A 182 6.96 16.79 8.48
C GLY A 182 7.53 18.09 9.05
N PRO A 183 7.84 19.09 8.20
CA PRO A 183 7.85 19.02 6.72
C PRO A 183 9.09 18.21 6.23
N PRO A 184 9.31 18.04 4.91
CA PRO A 184 10.48 17.29 4.40
C PRO A 184 11.83 17.74 4.97
N LYS A 185 11.99 19.02 5.33
CA LYS A 185 13.19 19.53 6.04
C LYS A 185 13.41 18.85 7.39
N ALA A 186 12.34 18.60 8.15
CA ALA A 186 12.41 17.89 9.44
C ALA A 186 12.71 16.40 9.24
N ALA A 187 12.11 15.77 8.24
CA ALA A 187 12.44 14.40 7.85
C ALA A 187 13.91 14.26 7.42
N ALA A 188 14.46 15.20 6.65
CA ALA A 188 15.88 15.21 6.29
C ALA A 188 16.78 15.36 7.52
N TRP A 189 16.45 16.30 8.42
CA TRP A 189 17.19 16.47 9.68
C TRP A 189 17.17 15.19 10.54
N LEU A 190 16.02 14.51 10.64
CA LEU A 190 15.94 13.24 11.35
C LEU A 190 16.71 12.10 10.66
N SER A 191 16.86 12.13 9.34
CA SER A 191 17.69 11.15 8.63
C SER A 191 19.17 11.27 9.03
N GLU A 192 19.64 12.51 9.20
CA GLU A 192 21.04 12.81 9.57
C GLU A 192 21.30 12.67 11.07
N HIS A 193 20.35 13.09 11.91
CA HIS A 193 20.56 13.22 13.36
C HIS A 193 19.75 12.23 14.20
N GLY A 194 18.73 11.57 13.65
CA GLY A 194 17.73 10.80 14.39
C GLY A 194 18.33 9.66 15.23
N ALA A 195 19.37 8.99 14.72
CA ALA A 195 19.98 7.85 15.37
C ALA A 195 20.44 8.16 16.81
N ARG A 196 20.94 9.38 17.10
CA ARG A 196 21.39 9.77 18.45
C ARG A 196 20.26 9.76 19.50
N TYR A 197 19.00 9.90 19.05
CA TYR A 197 17.80 9.82 19.89
C TYR A 197 17.13 8.45 19.86
N GLY A 198 17.69 7.50 19.10
CA GLY A 198 17.01 6.25 18.81
C GLY A 198 15.89 6.38 17.77
N LEU A 199 15.80 7.48 17.02
CA LEU A 199 14.76 7.66 15.99
C LEU A 199 15.30 7.20 14.64
N CYS A 200 14.63 6.24 14.02
CA CYS A 200 15.09 5.66 12.76
C CYS A 200 14.00 5.69 11.70
N GLN A 201 14.38 6.13 10.50
CA GLN A 201 13.62 5.86 9.29
C GLN A 201 13.66 4.35 9.03
N ILE A 202 12.49 3.74 8.86
CA ILE A 202 12.37 2.28 8.69
C ILE A 202 12.23 1.88 7.22
N TYR A 203 11.54 2.70 6.43
CA TYR A 203 11.21 2.42 5.04
C TYR A 203 11.85 3.45 4.11
N ARG A 204 12.58 3.00 3.08
CA ARG A 204 13.25 3.89 2.12
C ARG A 204 12.26 4.76 1.33
N ASN A 205 11.08 4.24 1.01
CA ASN A 205 10.05 4.96 0.28
C ASN A 205 9.24 5.95 1.14
N GLU A 206 9.44 5.95 2.46
CA GLU A 206 8.70 6.80 3.41
C GLU A 206 9.68 7.60 4.28
N PRO A 207 10.34 8.64 3.73
CA PRO A 207 11.31 9.45 4.47
C PRO A 207 10.73 10.16 5.69
N TRP A 208 9.40 10.25 5.78
CA TRP A 208 8.68 10.82 6.91
C TRP A 208 8.42 9.83 8.05
N HIS A 209 8.50 8.51 7.83
CA HIS A 209 8.08 7.47 8.80
C HIS A 209 9.22 7.12 9.76
N TYR A 210 9.07 7.47 11.05
CA TYR A 210 10.06 7.21 12.09
C TYR A 210 9.52 6.33 13.21
N GLU A 211 10.36 5.40 13.65
CA GLU A 211 10.11 4.54 14.81
C GLU A 211 11.25 4.62 15.82
N LEU A 212 10.95 4.26 17.07
CA LEU A 212 11.98 4.16 18.12
C LEU A 212 12.76 2.85 17.98
N ARG A 213 14.09 2.97 17.94
CA ARG A 213 15.11 1.92 18.04
C ARG A 213 16.08 2.32 19.13
N PRO A 214 15.85 1.93 20.40
CA PRO A 214 16.63 2.41 21.54
C PRO A 214 18.14 2.19 21.42
N LYS A 215 18.56 1.13 20.70
CA LYS A 215 19.97 0.81 20.47
C LYS A 215 20.64 1.69 19.40
N ALA A 216 19.88 2.47 18.63
CA ALA A 216 20.44 3.22 17.51
C ALA A 216 21.35 4.37 17.94
N SER A 217 21.24 4.85 19.18
CA SER A 217 22.18 5.83 19.73
C SER A 217 23.59 5.26 19.91
N ALA A 218 23.71 3.95 20.12
CA ALA A 218 24.98 3.25 20.31
C ALA A 218 25.46 2.56 19.02
N SER A 219 24.54 2.04 18.20
CA SER A 219 24.86 1.14 17.08
C SER A 219 24.41 1.66 15.71
N GLY A 220 23.82 2.86 15.65
CA GLY A 220 23.18 3.37 14.44
C GLY A 220 21.83 2.71 14.14
N CYS A 221 21.12 3.26 13.16
CA CYS A 221 19.83 2.70 12.75
C CYS A 221 20.00 1.35 12.02
N PRO A 222 19.04 0.42 12.18
CA PRO A 222 19.04 -0.80 11.41
C PRO A 222 18.92 -0.50 9.91
N PRO A 223 19.35 -1.41 9.02
CA PRO A 223 19.13 -1.26 7.59
C PRO A 223 17.65 -1.04 7.27
N MET A 224 17.36 -0.03 6.45
CA MET A 224 16.01 0.24 5.99
C MET A 224 15.49 -0.86 5.08
N TYR A 225 14.21 -1.16 5.21
CA TYR A 225 13.46 -1.93 4.22
C TYR A 225 13.19 -1.06 2.98
N ALA A 226 12.95 -1.68 1.82
CA ALA A 226 12.58 -0.91 0.63
C ALA A 226 11.21 -0.23 0.81
N ASP A 227 10.26 -0.96 1.38
CA ASP A 227 8.90 -0.55 1.72
C ASP A 227 8.31 -1.53 2.78
N PRO A 228 7.12 -1.26 3.34
CA PRO A 228 6.49 -2.10 4.37
C PRO A 228 6.34 -3.57 4.00
N THR A 229 6.19 -3.92 2.71
CA THR A 229 6.03 -5.33 2.30
C THR A 229 7.25 -6.18 2.61
N GLN A 230 8.41 -5.57 2.83
CA GLN A 230 9.64 -6.28 3.21
C GLN A 230 9.80 -6.45 4.72
N ASP A 231 9.05 -5.73 5.55
CA ASP A 231 9.17 -5.79 7.01
C ASP A 231 8.34 -6.94 7.59
N PRO A 232 8.96 -7.95 8.22
CA PRO A 232 8.25 -9.13 8.71
C PRO A 232 7.24 -8.84 9.83
N ARG A 233 7.28 -7.65 10.45
CA ARG A 233 6.34 -7.26 11.50
C ARG A 233 4.99 -6.82 10.95
N VAL A 234 4.95 -6.39 9.69
CA VAL A 234 3.77 -5.73 9.07
C VAL A 234 3.15 -6.52 7.92
N ARG A 235 3.61 -7.75 7.71
CA ARG A 235 3.11 -8.69 6.69
C ARG A 235 1.85 -9.44 7.11
#